data_AF-A0A543G3J7-F1
#
_entry.id   AF-A0A543G3J7-F1
#
_cell.length_a   1.000
_cell.length_b   1.000
_cell.length_c   1.000
_cell.angle_alpha   90.00
_cell.angle_beta   90.00
_cell.angle_gamma   90.00
#
_symmetry.space_group_name_H-M   'P 1'
#
loop_
_entity.id
_entity.type
_entity.pdbx_description
1 polymer ?
#
loop_
_entity_poly.entity_id
_entity_poly.type
_entity_poly.pdbx_seq_one_letter_code
_entity_poly.pdbx_strand_id
1 'polypeptide(L)'
;MAKQSKITVKHYPNTNLKPQTENGKIKYPLYVQVIYKSTNYKFKSENDYFKYVDDTDLENDFICKMLESEIKRIERTVLLISQNNEKLLTSKDIFKCSKPLDKIIEQNLGKLIAKEFNDAPPLLTNLSYTEINSLLFFLGASAYETLQKNDKIGSVWQIIGNLNYQTFEFLENDYCYIDLFYGDKFSTIFEIIKFTTGLNEDSAKEYLENFRYFIDL
;
A
#
# COMPACT_ATOMS: atom_id res chain seq x y z
N MET A 1 30.22 -1.88 -13.13
CA MET A 1 28.92 -1.56 -12.49
C MET A 1 28.24 -0.50 -13.33
N ALA A 2 27.03 -0.77 -13.85
CA ALA A 2 26.29 0.20 -14.66
C ALA A 2 25.90 1.41 -13.80
N LYS A 3 26.03 2.62 -14.33
CA LYS A 3 25.72 3.87 -13.63
C LYS A 3 24.21 3.91 -13.38
N GLN A 4 23.79 3.86 -12.11
CA GLN A 4 22.37 3.94 -11.74
C GLN A 4 21.79 5.25 -12.27
N SER A 5 20.71 5.15 -13.05
CA SER A 5 20.01 6.34 -13.56
C SER A 5 19.40 7.09 -12.39
N LYS A 6 19.63 8.40 -12.31
CA LYS A 6 19.05 9.25 -11.25
C LYS A 6 17.53 9.20 -11.33
N ILE A 7 16.88 8.87 -10.22
CA ILE A 7 15.43 8.99 -10.04
C ILE A 7 15.20 10.40 -9.46
N THR A 8 14.15 11.08 -9.89
CA THR A 8 13.73 12.35 -9.29
C THR A 8 12.24 12.32 -9.08
N VAL A 9 11.81 12.51 -7.85
CA VAL A 9 10.40 12.58 -7.46
C VAL A 9 10.15 13.97 -6.90
N LYS A 10 9.08 14.62 -7.36
CA LYS A 10 8.66 15.92 -6.84
C LYS A 10 7.15 16.03 -6.77
N HIS A 11 6.68 16.66 -5.72
CA HIS A 11 5.30 17.08 -5.58
C HIS A 11 5.08 18.43 -6.29
N TYR A 12 3.87 18.66 -6.80
CA TYR A 12 3.49 19.91 -7.43
C TYR A 12 1.97 20.15 -7.38
N PRO A 13 1.49 21.42 -7.33
CA PRO A 13 0.09 21.74 -7.53
C PRO A 13 -0.30 21.51 -8.99
N ASN A 14 -1.30 20.67 -9.25
CA ASN A 14 -1.79 20.45 -10.60
C ASN A 14 -2.78 21.54 -11.03
N THR A 15 -2.25 22.61 -11.61
CA THR A 15 -3.01 23.78 -12.08
C THR A 15 -3.95 23.52 -13.26
N ASN A 16 -3.84 22.35 -13.90
CA ASN A 16 -4.76 21.94 -14.97
C ASN A 16 -6.09 21.37 -14.44
N LEU A 17 -6.20 21.14 -13.13
CA LEU A 17 -7.40 20.61 -12.50
C LEU A 17 -8.13 21.69 -11.70
N LYS A 18 -9.42 21.43 -11.44
CA LYS A 18 -10.28 22.38 -10.75
C LYS A 18 -9.70 22.74 -9.37
N PRO A 19 -9.46 24.03 -9.09
CA PRO A 19 -8.97 24.48 -7.80
C PRO A 19 -10.05 24.40 -6.71
N GLN A 20 -9.60 24.56 -5.46
CA GLN A 20 -10.45 24.82 -4.31
C GLN A 20 -10.01 26.09 -3.59
N THR A 21 -10.95 26.78 -2.97
CA THR A 21 -10.67 27.93 -2.12
C THR A 21 -10.67 27.48 -0.66
N GLU A 22 -9.52 27.50 -0.02
CA GLU A 22 -9.34 27.18 1.40
C GLU A 22 -8.73 28.38 2.10
N ASN A 23 -9.37 28.87 3.17
CA ASN A 23 -8.91 30.02 3.95
C ASN A 23 -8.60 31.27 3.09
N GLY A 24 -9.38 31.50 2.02
CA GLY A 24 -9.20 32.63 1.10
C GLY A 24 -8.07 32.47 0.09
N LYS A 25 -7.35 31.34 0.08
CA LYS A 25 -6.32 31.01 -0.91
C LYS A 25 -6.84 30.02 -1.94
N ILE A 26 -6.42 30.20 -3.19
CA ILE A 26 -6.70 29.25 -4.28
C ILE A 26 -5.64 28.15 -4.24
N LYS A 27 -6.07 26.92 -4.04
CA LYS A 27 -5.22 25.72 -3.98
C LYS A 27 -5.60 24.73 -5.07
N TYR A 28 -4.64 23.90 -5.48
CA TYR A 28 -4.80 22.92 -6.55
C TYR A 28 -4.51 21.50 -6.06
N PRO A 29 -5.07 20.46 -6.69
CA PRO A 29 -4.81 19.09 -6.29
C PRO A 29 -3.31 18.76 -6.28
N LEU A 30 -2.84 18.13 -5.20
CA LEU A 30 -1.45 17.70 -5.06
C LEU A 30 -1.16 16.49 -5.96
N TYR A 31 -0.16 16.63 -6.82
CA TYR A 31 0.30 15.60 -7.74
C TYR A 31 1.78 15.31 -7.54
N VAL A 32 2.19 14.11 -7.96
CA VAL A 32 3.59 13.68 -7.99
C VAL A 32 4.05 13.57 -9.43
N GLN A 33 5.26 14.06 -9.70
CA GLN A 33 6.00 13.84 -10.94
C GLN A 33 7.25 13.01 -10.64
N VAL A 34 7.39 11.90 -11.35
CA VAL A 34 8.59 11.06 -11.33
C VAL A 34 9.30 11.21 -12.66
N ILE A 35 10.61 11.47 -12.61
CA ILE A 35 11.48 11.55 -13.78
C ILE A 35 12.51 10.43 -13.67
N TYR A 36 12.49 9.50 -14.64
CA TYR A 36 13.43 8.39 -14.71
C TYR A 36 13.68 7.99 -16.17
N LYS A 37 14.95 7.81 -16.55
CA LYS A 37 15.37 7.51 -17.94
C LYS A 37 14.69 8.43 -18.98
N SER A 38 14.68 9.74 -18.70
CA SER A 38 14.04 10.78 -19.53
C SER A 38 12.51 10.67 -19.70
N THR A 39 11.87 9.75 -19.00
CA THR A 39 10.42 9.56 -19.02
C THR A 39 9.79 10.25 -17.82
N ASN A 40 8.64 10.88 -18.04
CA ASN A 40 7.87 11.58 -17.02
C ASN A 40 6.63 10.76 -16.66
N TYR A 41 6.53 10.34 -15.41
CA TYR A 41 5.34 9.71 -14.85
C TYR A 41 4.63 10.70 -13.94
N LYS A 42 3.31 10.80 -14.05
CA LYS A 42 2.51 11.77 -13.27
C LYS A 42 1.27 11.08 -12.73
N PHE A 43 1.03 11.24 -11.43
CA PHE A 43 -0.14 10.69 -10.76
C PHE A 43 -0.49 11.55 -9.55
N LYS A 44 -1.71 11.39 -9.02
CA LYS A 44 -2.16 12.11 -7.83
C LYS A 44 -1.37 11.62 -6.61
N SER A 45 -0.99 12.53 -5.70
CA SER A 45 -0.37 12.14 -4.44
C SER A 45 -1.35 11.33 -3.58
N GLU A 46 -0.80 10.40 -2.81
CA GLU A 46 -1.50 9.59 -1.81
C GLU A 46 -1.57 10.25 -0.45
N ASN A 47 -1.06 11.46 -0.31
CA ASN A 47 -1.13 12.22 0.91
C ASN A 47 -2.58 12.67 1.16
N ASP A 48 -3.19 12.15 2.22
CA ASP A 48 -4.56 12.47 2.59
C ASP A 48 -4.69 13.76 3.39
N TYR A 49 -3.59 14.26 3.95
CA TYR A 49 -3.58 15.49 4.75
C TYR A 49 -3.51 16.74 3.88
N PHE A 50 -2.72 16.70 2.80
CA PHE A 50 -2.46 17.83 1.91
C PHE A 50 -3.00 17.56 0.50
N LYS A 51 -4.31 17.34 0.40
CA LYS A 51 -4.97 17.02 -0.89
C LYS A 51 -4.94 18.18 -1.89
N TYR A 52 -4.99 19.40 -1.39
CA TYR A 52 -4.92 20.64 -2.16
C TYR A 52 -3.82 21.53 -1.59
N VAL A 53 -2.93 22.01 -2.46
CA VAL A 53 -1.79 22.86 -2.09
C VAL A 53 -1.61 24.01 -3.08
N ASP A 54 -0.89 25.03 -2.67
CA ASP A 54 -0.26 26.02 -3.55
C ASP A 54 1.28 25.87 -3.51
N ASP A 55 2.00 26.69 -4.28
CA ASP A 55 3.47 26.64 -4.31
C ASP A 55 4.09 27.02 -2.95
N THR A 56 3.43 27.89 -2.17
CA THR A 56 3.93 28.29 -0.83
C THR A 56 3.80 27.18 0.20
N ASP A 57 2.79 26.32 0.06
CA ASP A 57 2.67 25.10 0.87
C ASP A 57 3.83 24.14 0.59
N LEU A 58 4.30 24.05 -0.66
CA LEU A 58 5.43 23.17 -1.04
C LEU A 58 6.82 23.75 -0.71
N GLU A 59 6.89 25.00 -0.27
CA GLU A 59 8.10 25.61 0.31
C GLU A 59 8.15 25.44 1.84
N ASN A 60 7.07 24.95 2.45
CA ASN A 60 6.98 24.79 3.89
C ASN A 60 7.70 23.52 4.38
N ASP A 61 8.69 23.69 5.26
CA ASP A 61 9.49 22.59 5.80
C ASP A 61 8.67 21.45 6.44
N PHE A 62 7.58 21.77 7.14
CA PHE A 62 6.73 20.77 7.78
C PHE A 62 6.00 19.94 6.72
N ILE A 63 5.44 20.59 5.70
CA ILE A 63 4.77 19.90 4.59
C ILE A 63 5.78 19.04 3.82
N CYS A 64 6.96 19.59 3.49
CA CYS A 64 8.03 18.85 2.83
C CYS A 64 8.44 17.58 3.59
N LYS A 65 8.59 17.66 4.92
CA LYS A 65 8.86 16.48 5.77
C LYS A 65 7.74 15.45 5.73
N MET A 66 6.49 15.88 5.71
CA MET A 66 5.34 14.98 5.60
C MET A 66 5.26 14.27 4.24
N LEU A 67 5.75 14.91 3.17
CA LEU A 67 5.80 14.36 1.82
C LEU A 67 7.04 13.48 1.56
N GLU A 68 8.08 13.61 2.38
CA GLU A 68 9.37 12.92 2.20
C GLU A 68 9.23 11.38 2.22
N SER A 69 8.35 10.85 3.07
CA SER A 69 8.09 9.40 3.11
C SER A 69 7.51 8.88 1.79
N GLU A 70 6.57 9.63 1.18
CA GLU A 70 6.01 9.29 -0.12
C GLU A 70 7.07 9.34 -1.22
N ILE A 71 7.95 10.36 -1.19
CA ILE A 71 9.09 10.46 -2.11
C ILE A 71 9.96 9.22 -2.03
N LYS A 72 10.41 8.84 -0.82
CA LYS A 72 11.30 7.68 -0.61
C LYS A 72 10.66 6.38 -1.09
N ARG A 73 9.39 6.14 -0.78
CA ARG A 73 8.65 4.97 -1.27
C ARG A 73 8.56 4.93 -2.79
N ILE A 74 8.26 6.06 -3.43
CA ILE A 74 8.16 6.12 -4.89
C ILE A 74 9.52 5.88 -5.54
N GLU A 75 10.60 6.48 -5.02
CA GLU A 75 11.95 6.25 -5.52
C GLU A 75 12.35 4.77 -5.42
N ARG A 76 12.11 4.17 -4.25
CA ARG A 76 12.33 2.75 -4.02
C ARG A 76 11.50 1.87 -4.96
N THR A 77 10.24 2.23 -5.17
CA THR A 77 9.33 1.51 -6.07
C THR A 77 9.82 1.55 -7.51
N VAL A 78 10.21 2.72 -8.00
CA VAL A 78 10.78 2.88 -9.35
C VAL A 78 12.05 2.05 -9.51
N LEU A 79 12.91 2.04 -8.48
CA LEU A 79 14.11 1.23 -8.48
C LEU A 79 13.80 -0.27 -8.58
N LEU A 80 12.94 -0.80 -7.70
CA LEU A 80 12.57 -2.21 -7.67
C LEU A 80 11.87 -2.66 -8.96
N ILE A 81 10.95 -1.83 -9.47
CA ILE A 81 10.30 -2.08 -10.77
C ILE A 81 11.36 -2.13 -11.88
N SER A 82 12.29 -1.17 -11.90
CA SER A 82 13.32 -1.12 -12.96
C SER A 82 14.27 -2.32 -12.95
N GLN A 83 14.49 -2.93 -11.78
CA GLN A 83 15.36 -4.09 -11.63
C GLN A 83 14.66 -5.42 -11.95
N ASN A 84 13.37 -5.53 -11.58
CA ASN A 84 12.67 -6.80 -11.60
C ASN A 84 11.64 -6.92 -12.74
N ASN A 85 11.01 -5.82 -13.15
CA ASN A 85 9.97 -5.84 -14.18
C ASN A 85 9.72 -4.45 -14.81
N GLU A 86 10.58 -4.03 -15.75
CA GLU A 86 10.47 -2.72 -16.41
C GLU A 86 9.11 -2.47 -17.11
N LYS A 87 8.34 -3.51 -17.43
CA LYS A 87 6.99 -3.36 -18.04
C LYS A 87 6.01 -2.64 -17.10
N LEU A 88 6.27 -2.64 -15.79
CA LEU A 88 5.47 -1.93 -14.80
C LEU A 88 5.93 -0.46 -14.60
N LEU A 89 6.88 0.06 -15.40
CA LEU A 89 7.23 1.48 -15.38
C LEU A 89 6.15 2.31 -16.09
N THR A 90 4.97 2.41 -15.48
CA THR A 90 3.87 3.27 -15.91
C THR A 90 3.41 4.13 -14.74
N SER A 91 2.74 5.26 -15.01
CA SER A 91 2.22 6.11 -13.92
C SER A 91 1.21 5.36 -13.03
N LYS A 92 0.40 4.48 -13.63
CA LYS A 92 -0.60 3.67 -12.92
C LYS A 92 0.06 2.65 -12.01
N ASP A 93 1.06 1.93 -12.53
CA ASP A 93 1.72 0.86 -11.80
C ASP A 93 2.66 1.40 -10.73
N ILE A 94 3.38 2.51 -10.98
CA ILE A 94 4.18 3.18 -9.96
C ILE A 94 3.27 3.62 -8.81
N PHE A 95 2.18 4.32 -9.10
CA PHE A 95 1.20 4.74 -8.09
C PHE A 95 0.68 3.54 -7.28
N LYS A 96 0.21 2.49 -7.97
CA LYS A 96 -0.29 1.28 -7.31
C LYS A 96 0.77 0.63 -6.43
N CYS A 97 2.00 0.53 -6.91
CA CYS A 97 3.08 -0.20 -6.25
C CYS A 97 3.76 0.60 -5.13
N SER A 98 3.72 1.93 -5.18
CA SER A 98 4.27 2.81 -4.15
C SER A 98 3.37 2.97 -2.93
N LYS A 99 2.16 2.42 -2.99
CA LYS A 99 1.21 2.43 -1.88
C LYS A 99 1.81 1.78 -0.65
N PRO A 100 1.71 2.44 0.51
CA PRO A 100 1.94 1.82 1.81
C PRO A 100 1.07 0.57 1.98
N LEU A 101 1.66 -0.50 2.49
CA LEU A 101 0.95 -1.76 2.68
C LEU A 101 -0.24 -1.64 3.67
N ASP A 102 -0.08 -0.84 4.73
CA ASP A 102 -1.15 -0.55 5.70
C ASP A 102 -2.37 0.10 5.01
N LYS A 103 -2.16 1.08 4.13
CA LYS A 103 -3.26 1.69 3.35
C LYS A 103 -3.96 0.68 2.45
N ILE A 104 -3.22 -0.23 1.83
CA ILE A 104 -3.80 -1.31 1.02
C ILE A 104 -4.65 -2.22 1.90
N ILE A 105 -4.10 -2.64 3.05
CA ILE A 105 -4.80 -3.51 4.01
C ILE A 105 -6.11 -2.87 4.46
N GLU A 106 -6.06 -1.60 4.88
CA GLU A 106 -7.22 -0.84 5.33
C GLU A 106 -8.33 -0.76 4.28
N GLN A 107 -7.98 -0.72 2.99
CA GLN A 107 -8.93 -0.51 1.89
C GLN A 107 -9.50 -1.80 1.31
N ASN A 108 -8.82 -2.95 1.48
CA ASN A 108 -9.12 -4.14 0.69
C ASN A 108 -9.83 -5.27 1.45
N LEU A 109 -9.88 -5.25 2.80
CA LEU A 109 -10.48 -6.36 3.54
C LEU A 109 -11.98 -6.50 3.26
N GLY A 110 -12.73 -5.40 3.31
CA GLY A 110 -14.16 -5.42 3.00
C GLY A 110 -14.46 -5.91 1.58
N LYS A 111 -13.60 -5.55 0.61
CA LYS A 111 -13.70 -6.03 -0.78
C LYS A 111 -13.46 -7.54 -0.87
N LEU A 112 -12.48 -8.07 -0.13
CA LEU A 112 -12.21 -9.51 -0.11
C LEU A 112 -13.40 -10.26 0.46
N ILE A 113 -13.94 -9.81 1.60
CA ILE A 113 -15.13 -10.40 2.21
C ILE A 113 -16.30 -10.40 1.22
N ALA A 114 -16.57 -9.28 0.54
CA ALA A 114 -17.64 -9.18 -0.44
C ALA A 114 -17.48 -10.16 -1.63
N LYS A 115 -16.24 -10.45 -2.03
CA LYS A 115 -15.95 -11.38 -3.13
C LYS A 115 -16.06 -12.86 -2.73
N GLU A 116 -15.68 -13.19 -1.49
CA GLU A 116 -15.69 -14.58 -1.03
C GLU A 116 -17.02 -14.96 -0.33
N PHE A 117 -17.82 -13.98 0.08
CA PHE A 117 -19.13 -14.16 0.69
C PHE A 117 -20.18 -13.28 0.00
N ASN A 118 -20.95 -13.86 -0.93
CA ASN A 118 -21.97 -13.14 -1.71
C ASN A 118 -23.04 -12.46 -0.84
N ASP A 119 -23.37 -13.04 0.32
CA ASP A 119 -24.38 -12.52 1.25
C ASP A 119 -23.76 -11.80 2.46
N ALA A 120 -22.51 -11.31 2.33
CA ALA A 120 -21.85 -10.58 3.39
C ALA A 120 -22.65 -9.34 3.79
N PRO A 121 -22.87 -9.10 5.11
CA PRO A 121 -23.49 -7.87 5.58
C PRO A 121 -22.73 -6.64 5.07
N PRO A 122 -23.41 -5.58 4.61
CA PRO A 122 -22.75 -4.34 4.17
C PRO A 122 -21.81 -3.73 5.22
N LEU A 123 -22.10 -3.99 6.50
CA LEU A 123 -21.28 -3.58 7.63
C LEU A 123 -19.89 -4.24 7.64
N LEU A 124 -19.70 -5.39 7.00
CA LEU A 124 -18.39 -6.04 6.86
C LEU A 124 -17.70 -5.76 5.52
N THR A 125 -18.42 -5.19 4.54
CA THR A 125 -17.86 -4.95 3.19
C THR A 125 -17.51 -3.49 2.93
N ASN A 126 -18.11 -2.55 3.67
CA ASN A 126 -17.96 -1.11 3.45
C ASN A 126 -17.05 -0.42 4.48
N LEU A 127 -16.53 -1.17 5.45
CA LEU A 127 -15.67 -0.68 6.52
C LEU A 127 -14.19 -0.94 6.22
N SER A 128 -13.32 -0.19 6.90
CA SER A 128 -11.87 -0.39 6.85
C SER A 128 -11.45 -1.66 7.58
N TYR A 129 -10.21 -2.13 7.35
CA TYR A 129 -9.66 -3.27 8.11
C TYR A 129 -9.76 -3.06 9.63
N THR A 130 -9.32 -1.89 10.12
CA THR A 130 -9.37 -1.56 11.55
C THR A 130 -10.80 -1.59 12.08
N GLU A 131 -11.76 -1.05 11.34
CA GLU A 131 -13.17 -1.03 11.72
C GLU A 131 -13.78 -2.44 11.74
N ILE A 132 -13.51 -3.26 10.71
CA ILE A 132 -13.94 -4.66 10.65
C ILE A 132 -13.35 -5.45 11.82
N ASN A 133 -12.05 -5.31 12.07
CA ASN A 133 -11.38 -6.03 13.15
C ASN A 133 -11.93 -5.62 14.53
N SER A 134 -12.22 -4.34 14.73
CA SER A 134 -12.86 -3.84 15.97
C SER A 134 -14.27 -4.41 16.14
N LEU A 135 -15.05 -4.48 15.06
CA LEU A 135 -16.38 -5.05 15.07
C LEU A 135 -16.35 -6.55 15.39
N LEU A 136 -15.47 -7.31 14.76
CA LEU A 136 -15.32 -8.75 15.01
C LEU A 136 -14.88 -9.02 16.45
N PHE A 137 -13.96 -8.20 16.99
CA PHE A 137 -13.57 -8.27 18.39
C PHE A 137 -14.77 -8.06 19.32
N PHE A 138 -15.64 -7.08 19.03
CA PHE A 138 -16.86 -6.83 19.79
C PHE A 138 -17.88 -7.97 19.69
N LEU A 139 -18.06 -8.56 18.50
CA LEU A 139 -19.00 -9.67 18.26
C LEU A 139 -18.54 -11.01 18.85
N GLY A 140 -17.24 -11.16 19.12
CA GLY A 140 -16.64 -12.33 19.77
C GLY A 140 -16.15 -13.42 18.80
N ALA A 141 -15.61 -14.49 19.38
CA ALA A 141 -14.82 -15.51 18.66
C ALA A 141 -15.58 -16.23 17.54
N SER A 142 -16.89 -16.46 17.67
CA SER A 142 -17.67 -17.22 16.68
C SER A 142 -17.77 -16.53 15.31
N ALA A 143 -17.89 -15.20 15.30
CA ALA A 143 -17.89 -14.40 14.07
C ALA A 143 -16.51 -14.43 13.40
N TYR A 144 -15.46 -14.34 14.22
CA TYR A 144 -14.07 -14.40 13.77
C TYR A 144 -13.71 -15.76 13.16
N GLU A 145 -14.04 -16.85 13.84
CA GLU A 145 -13.80 -18.23 13.39
C GLU A 145 -14.50 -18.54 12.07
N THR A 146 -15.68 -17.99 11.84
CA THR A 146 -16.45 -18.24 10.60
C THR A 146 -15.73 -17.65 9.39
N LEU A 147 -15.23 -16.41 9.50
CA LEU A 147 -14.50 -15.77 8.41
C LEU A 147 -13.14 -16.43 8.18
N GLN A 148 -12.42 -16.79 9.24
CA GLN A 148 -11.10 -17.42 9.12
C GLN A 148 -11.11 -18.82 8.51
N LYS A 149 -12.25 -19.52 8.53
CA LYS A 149 -12.40 -20.82 7.85
C LYS A 149 -12.42 -20.72 6.33
N ASN A 150 -12.61 -19.53 5.75
CA ASN A 150 -12.44 -19.34 4.31
C ASN A 150 -10.95 -19.26 3.99
N ASP A 151 -10.48 -20.06 3.04
CA ASP A 151 -9.05 -20.23 2.77
C ASP A 151 -8.33 -18.92 2.46
N LYS A 152 -8.89 -18.07 1.59
CA LYS A 152 -8.26 -16.79 1.21
C LYS A 152 -8.27 -15.80 2.35
N ILE A 153 -9.40 -15.69 3.01
CA ILE A 153 -9.62 -14.75 4.10
C ILE A 153 -8.76 -15.14 5.31
N GLY A 154 -8.74 -16.41 5.69
CA GLY A 154 -7.86 -16.96 6.73
C GLY A 154 -6.38 -16.74 6.40
N SER A 155 -5.97 -17.02 5.15
CA SER A 155 -4.58 -16.77 4.70
C SER A 155 -4.17 -15.32 4.88
N VAL A 156 -5.02 -14.38 4.42
CA VAL A 156 -4.79 -12.95 4.50
C VAL A 156 -4.72 -12.48 5.95
N TRP A 157 -5.67 -12.90 6.79
CA TRP A 157 -5.67 -12.54 8.21
C TRP A 157 -4.44 -13.05 8.94
N GLN A 158 -4.01 -14.27 8.63
CA GLN A 158 -2.83 -14.87 9.24
C GLN A 158 -1.56 -14.10 8.83
N ILE A 159 -1.43 -13.70 7.57
CA ILE A 159 -0.31 -12.89 7.10
C ILE A 159 -0.33 -11.51 7.77
N ILE A 160 -1.47 -10.82 7.81
CA ILE A 160 -1.61 -9.52 8.49
C ILE A 160 -1.27 -9.63 9.99
N GLY A 161 -1.75 -10.68 10.66
CA GLY A 161 -1.45 -10.93 12.06
C GLY A 161 0.05 -11.11 12.32
N ASN A 162 0.74 -11.86 11.45
CA ASN A 162 2.20 -12.02 11.51
C ASN A 162 2.94 -10.71 11.21
N LEU A 163 2.44 -9.88 10.28
CA LEU A 163 2.98 -8.55 9.99
C LEU A 163 2.81 -7.58 11.17
N ASN A 164 1.76 -7.73 11.98
CA ASN A 164 1.50 -6.86 13.13
C ASN A 164 2.21 -7.31 14.42
N TYR A 165 2.56 -8.60 14.53
CA TYR A 165 3.34 -9.10 15.67
C TYR A 165 4.77 -8.54 15.61
N GLN A 166 5.36 -8.23 16.77
CA GLN A 166 6.60 -7.45 17.00
C GLN A 166 7.86 -7.84 16.17
N THR A 167 7.79 -8.87 15.34
CA THR A 167 8.80 -9.29 14.37
C THR A 167 9.00 -8.27 13.23
N PHE A 168 8.00 -7.41 12.95
CA PHE A 168 8.08 -6.40 11.88
C PHE A 168 8.15 -4.94 12.35
N GLU A 169 7.94 -4.65 13.64
CA GLU A 169 8.15 -3.30 14.21
C GLU A 169 9.59 -2.77 13.98
N PHE A 170 10.54 -3.68 13.73
CA PHE A 170 11.95 -3.40 13.42
C PHE A 170 12.25 -3.12 11.95
N LEU A 171 11.28 -3.39 11.09
CA LEU A 171 11.39 -3.09 9.67
C LEU A 171 10.53 -1.86 9.46
N GLU A 172 11.17 -0.70 9.32
CA GLU A 172 10.53 0.61 9.17
C GLU A 172 9.19 0.52 8.42
N ASN A 173 8.16 1.23 8.90
CA ASN A 173 6.77 1.26 8.40
C ASN A 173 6.59 1.64 6.90
N ASP A 174 7.66 1.64 6.10
CA ASP A 174 7.73 2.08 4.71
C ASP A 174 7.77 0.89 3.72
N TYR A 175 7.00 -0.16 4.03
CA TYR A 175 6.76 -1.27 3.12
C TYR A 175 5.91 -0.85 1.92
N CYS A 176 6.45 -1.06 0.72
CA CYS A 176 5.69 -0.95 -0.52
C CYS A 176 5.32 -2.33 -1.07
N TYR A 177 4.17 -2.43 -1.74
CA TYR A 177 3.68 -3.67 -2.35
C TYR A 177 4.74 -4.37 -3.22
N ILE A 178 5.49 -3.62 -4.02
CA ILE A 178 6.48 -4.21 -4.94
C ILE A 178 7.63 -4.88 -4.19
N ASP A 179 8.00 -4.37 -3.02
CA ASP A 179 9.09 -4.91 -2.22
C ASP A 179 8.71 -6.23 -1.53
N LEU A 180 7.43 -6.36 -1.17
CA LEU A 180 6.89 -7.62 -0.65
C LEU A 180 7.09 -8.77 -1.63
N PHE A 181 6.99 -8.54 -2.95
CA PHE A 181 7.00 -9.61 -3.96
C PHE A 181 8.28 -9.71 -4.78
N TYR A 182 9.04 -8.63 -4.90
CA TYR A 182 10.19 -8.55 -5.79
C TYR A 182 11.45 -7.96 -5.12
N GLY A 183 11.36 -7.61 -3.83
CA GLY A 183 12.49 -7.06 -3.08
C GLY A 183 13.03 -8.03 -2.04
N ASP A 184 14.01 -7.55 -1.28
CA ASP A 184 14.72 -8.34 -0.26
C ASP A 184 13.81 -8.80 0.88
N LYS A 185 12.62 -8.19 1.02
CA LYS A 185 11.66 -8.52 2.07
C LYS A 185 10.80 -9.74 1.76
N PHE A 186 10.69 -10.16 0.50
CA PHE A 186 9.91 -11.33 0.10
C PHE A 186 10.35 -12.59 0.87
N SER A 187 11.65 -12.89 0.85
CA SER A 187 12.19 -14.07 1.54
C SER A 187 11.96 -14.01 3.05
N THR A 188 12.07 -12.82 3.66
CA THR A 188 11.81 -12.63 5.08
C THR A 188 10.36 -12.95 5.43
N ILE A 189 9.41 -12.45 4.63
CA ILE A 189 7.97 -12.67 4.87
C ILE A 189 7.60 -14.13 4.63
N PHE A 190 8.13 -14.74 3.57
CA PHE A 190 7.96 -16.16 3.30
C PHE A 190 8.44 -17.04 4.47
N GLU A 191 9.65 -16.79 4.98
CA GLU A 191 10.20 -17.55 6.09
C GLU A 191 9.42 -17.33 7.40
N ILE A 192 8.91 -16.12 7.64
CA ILE A 192 8.07 -15.85 8.81
C ILE A 192 6.77 -16.63 8.73
N ILE A 193 6.08 -16.61 7.58
CA ILE A 193 4.88 -17.42 7.36
C ILE A 193 5.19 -18.88 7.63
N LYS A 194 6.24 -19.42 7.00
CA LYS A 194 6.64 -20.82 7.18
C LYS A 194 6.92 -21.17 8.65
N PHE A 195 7.64 -20.31 9.35
CA PHE A 195 8.03 -20.54 10.75
C PHE A 195 6.85 -20.46 11.72
N THR A 196 6.01 -19.42 11.63
CA THR A 196 4.93 -19.20 12.61
C THR A 196 3.74 -20.14 12.40
N THR A 197 3.58 -20.68 11.20
CA THR A 197 2.45 -21.53 10.84
C THR A 197 2.80 -23.01 10.76
N GLY A 198 4.10 -23.35 10.70
CA GLY A 198 4.55 -24.72 10.49
C GLY A 198 4.17 -25.29 9.12
N LEU A 199 3.79 -24.44 8.17
CA LEU A 199 3.39 -24.83 6.83
C LEU A 199 4.58 -25.39 6.04
N ASN A 200 4.27 -26.31 5.13
CA ASN A 200 5.22 -26.71 4.10
C ASN A 200 5.38 -25.58 3.05
N GLU A 201 6.35 -25.74 2.14
CA GLU A 201 6.67 -24.73 1.14
C GLU A 201 5.50 -24.41 0.20
N ASP A 202 4.73 -25.43 -0.22
CA ASP A 202 3.62 -25.27 -1.15
C ASP A 202 2.46 -24.50 -0.51
N SER A 203 2.12 -24.83 0.74
CA SER A 203 1.11 -24.10 1.49
C SER A 203 1.53 -22.66 1.79
N ALA A 204 2.80 -22.41 2.10
CA ALA A 204 3.29 -21.04 2.29
C ALA A 204 3.22 -20.21 0.99
N LYS A 205 3.47 -20.82 -0.17
CA LYS A 205 3.28 -20.17 -1.48
C LYS A 205 1.81 -19.85 -1.75
N GLU A 206 0.91 -20.78 -1.47
CA GLU A 206 -0.53 -20.56 -1.62
C GLU A 206 -1.02 -19.37 -0.78
N TYR A 207 -0.55 -19.29 0.47
CA TYR A 207 -0.85 -18.18 1.36
C TYR A 207 -0.38 -16.83 0.80
N LEU A 208 0.84 -16.77 0.25
CA LEU A 208 1.36 -15.57 -0.38
C LEU A 208 0.59 -15.18 -1.65
N GLU A 209 0.15 -16.15 -2.44
CA GLU A 209 -0.69 -15.87 -3.63
C GLU A 209 -2.08 -15.35 -3.23
N ASN A 210 -2.68 -15.89 -2.17
CA ASN A 210 -3.92 -15.34 -1.60
C ASN A 210 -3.73 -13.91 -1.11
N PHE A 211 -2.60 -13.61 -0.49
CA PHE A 211 -2.27 -12.25 -0.04
C PHE A 211 -1.98 -11.29 -1.19
N ARG A 212 -1.33 -11.77 -2.26
CA ARG A 212 -1.14 -11.02 -3.49
C ARG A 212 -2.47 -10.66 -4.14
N TYR A 213 -3.36 -11.64 -4.26
CA TYR A 213 -4.72 -11.42 -4.76
C TYR A 213 -5.43 -10.35 -3.94
N PHE A 214 -5.33 -10.40 -2.61
CA PHE A 214 -5.90 -9.41 -1.70
C PHE A 214 -5.35 -7.98 -1.93
N ILE A 215 -4.04 -7.84 -2.13
CA ILE A 215 -3.44 -6.52 -2.42
C ILE A 215 -3.88 -5.98 -3.79
N ASP A 216 -4.17 -6.85 -4.75
CA ASP A 216 -4.60 -6.47 -6.09
C ASP A 216 -6.09 -6.05 -6.22
N LEU A 217 -6.90 -6.19 -5.15
CA LEU A 217 -8.32 -5.77 -5.07
C LEU A 217 -8.55 -4.24 -5.09
#